data_AF-A0A239M5Q6-F1
#
_entry.id   AF-A0A239M5Q6-F1
#
_cell.length_a   1.000
_cell.length_b   1.000
_cell.length_c   1.000
_cell.angle_alpha   90.00
_cell.angle_beta   90.00
_cell.angle_gamma   90.00
#
_symmetry.space_group_name_H-M   'P 1'
#
loop_
_entity.id
_entity.type
_entity.pdbx_description
1 polymer ?
#
loop_
_entity_poly.entity_id
_entity_poly.type
_entity_poly.pdbx_seq_one_letter_code
_entity_poly.pdbx_strand_id
1 'polypeptide(L)' 'MATSLPSVPTGGTVEIRFDAGYGATFDAVPEDLKQAVLMLAAHYYEYRSDVALSQGCMPFGVTSLIARYRPVRMGLGA' A
#
# COMPACT_ATOMS: atom_id res chain seq x y z
N MET A 1 17.98 7.12 -28.00
CA MET A 1 18.95 6.11 -27.53
C MET A 1 18.26 5.30 -26.45
N ALA A 2 17.84 4.07 -26.75
CA ALA A 2 17.21 3.20 -25.74
C ALA A 2 18.31 2.65 -24.82
N THR A 3 18.25 2.96 -23.52
CA THR A 3 19.19 2.42 -22.54
C THR A 3 18.70 1.03 -22.14
N SER A 4 19.41 -0.02 -22.53
CA SER A 4 19.12 -1.37 -22.02
C SER A 4 19.55 -1.47 -20.56
N LEU A 5 18.79 -2.19 -19.75
CA LEU A 5 19.20 -2.56 -18.40
C LEU A 5 20.49 -3.42 -18.47
N PRO A 6 21.35 -3.36 -17.43
CA PRO A 6 22.57 -4.17 -17.38
C PRO A 6 22.26 -5.67 -17.40
N SER A 7 23.12 -6.45 -18.06
CA SER A 7 22.97 -7.91 -18.15
C SER A 7 23.27 -8.60 -16.82
N VAL A 8 22.40 -9.53 -16.42
CA VAL A 8 22.62 -10.39 -15.25
C VAL A 8 23.45 -11.60 -15.65
N PRO A 9 24.52 -11.95 -14.92
CA PRO A 9 25.34 -13.13 -15.24
C PRO A 9 24.57 -14.44 -15.01
N THR A 10 24.97 -15.51 -15.70
CA THR A 10 24.38 -16.85 -15.52
C THR A 10 24.55 -17.33 -14.09
N GLY A 11 23.45 -17.64 -13.41
CA GLY A 11 23.44 -18.00 -11.98
C GLY A 11 23.60 -16.82 -11.02
N GLY A 12 23.63 -15.58 -11.52
CA GLY A 12 23.67 -14.37 -10.71
C GLY A 12 22.29 -13.83 -10.35
N THR A 13 22.27 -12.86 -9.43
CA THR A 13 21.08 -12.14 -9.00
C THR A 13 21.32 -10.63 -9.08
N VAL A 14 20.23 -9.86 -9.13
CA VAL A 14 20.27 -8.40 -9.03
C VAL A 14 19.54 -8.00 -7.75
N GLU A 15 20.21 -7.22 -6.92
CA GLU A 15 19.60 -6.62 -5.74
C GLU A 15 19.40 -5.11 -5.98
N ILE A 16 18.16 -4.64 -5.84
CA ILE A 16 17.83 -3.22 -5.91
C ILE A 16 17.49 -2.76 -4.49
N ARG A 17 18.42 -2.04 -3.88
CA ARG A 17 18.20 -1.39 -2.58
C ARG A 17 17.76 0.04 -2.81
N PHE A 18 16.61 0.39 -2.26
CA PHE A 18 16.10 1.76 -2.27
C PHE A 18 15.22 1.98 -1.05
N ASP A 19 15.22 3.20 -0.54
CA ASP A 19 14.33 3.61 0.54
C ASP A 19 13.01 4.07 -0.06
N ALA A 20 11.92 3.41 0.33
CA ALA A 20 10.58 3.68 -0.19
C ALA A 20 9.62 4.03 0.95
N GLY A 21 8.92 5.15 0.82
CA GLY A 21 7.92 5.61 1.79
C GLY A 21 7.65 7.10 1.67
N TYR A 22 6.68 7.60 2.44
CA TYR A 22 6.37 9.04 2.49
C TYR A 22 7.39 9.84 3.31
N GLY A 23 8.01 9.23 4.32
CA GLY A 23 9.04 9.84 5.15
C GLY A 23 9.29 9.05 6.44
N ALA A 24 10.26 9.48 7.23
CA ALA A 24 10.66 8.81 8.47
C ALA A 24 9.69 9.07 9.65
N THR A 25 8.87 10.10 9.56
CA THR A 25 7.90 10.49 10.59
C THR A 25 6.48 10.31 10.10
N PHE A 26 5.55 10.12 11.05
CA PHE A 26 4.13 10.03 10.73
C PHE A 26 3.64 11.30 10.01
N ASP A 27 4.17 12.48 10.38
CA ASP A 27 3.80 13.76 9.79
C ASP A 27 4.00 13.83 8.27
N ALA A 28 4.95 13.06 7.73
CA ALA A 28 5.21 13.01 6.29
C ALA A 28 4.11 12.28 5.49
N VAL A 29 3.24 11.51 6.15
CA VAL A 29 2.15 10.77 5.51
C VAL A 29 1.00 11.74 5.16
N PRO A 30 0.34 11.61 3.99
CA PRO A 30 -0.88 12.36 3.67
C PRO A 30 -1.96 12.21 4.75
N GLU A 31 -2.62 13.32 5.10
CA GLU A 31 -3.60 13.39 6.19
C GLU A 31 -4.76 12.40 6.08
N ASP A 32 -5.20 12.11 4.87
CA ASP A 32 -6.29 11.18 4.61
C ASP A 32 -5.86 9.71 4.77
N LEU A 33 -4.60 9.38 4.47
CA LEU A 33 -4.03 8.06 4.81
C LEU A 33 -3.87 7.92 6.33
N LYS A 34 -3.42 8.97 7.02
CA LYS A 34 -3.38 8.98 8.49
C LYS A 34 -4.77 8.70 9.06
N GLN A 35 -5.79 9.38 8.54
CA GLN A 35 -7.17 9.19 8.98
C GLN A 35 -7.70 7.79 8.68
N ALA A 36 -7.41 7.24 7.49
CA ALA A 36 -7.80 5.87 7.15
C ALA A 36 -7.22 4.84 8.14
N VAL A 37 -5.95 5.01 8.53
CA VAL A 37 -5.30 4.15 9.53
C VAL A 37 -5.97 4.28 10.90
N LEU A 38 -6.23 5.50 11.37
CA LEU A 38 -6.88 5.73 12.67
C LEU A 38 -8.30 5.13 12.72
N MET A 39 -9.09 5.35 11.67
CA MET A 39 -10.43 4.77 11.54
C MET A 39 -10.40 3.23 11.58
N LEU A 40 -9.46 2.61 10.87
CA LEU A 40 -9.31 1.16 10.85
C LEU A 40 -8.82 0.61 12.20
N ALA A 41 -7.85 1.28 12.84
CA ALA A 41 -7.33 0.90 14.14
C ALA A 41 -8.42 0.99 15.23
N ALA A 42 -9.22 2.06 15.24
CA ALA A 42 -10.35 2.21 16.15
C ALA A 42 -11.38 1.08 15.94
N HIS A 43 -11.68 0.72 14.70
CA HIS A 43 -12.59 -0.38 14.39
C HIS A 43 -12.09 -1.72 14.98
N TYR A 44 -10.83 -2.09 14.77
CA TYR A 44 -10.28 -3.32 15.36
C TYR A 44 -10.19 -3.28 16.89
N TYR A 45 -9.97 -2.10 17.48
CA TYR A 45 -9.97 -1.94 18.93
C TYR A 45 -11.35 -2.23 19.54
N GLU A 46 -12.41 -1.75 18.90
CA GLU A 46 -13.80 -1.97 19.35
C GLU A 46 -14.26 -3.41 19.08
N TYR A 47 -14.01 -3.95 17.88
CA TYR A 47 -14.53 -5.23 17.41
C TYR A 47 -13.48 -6.36 17.46
N ARG A 48 -12.96 -6.64 18.66
CA ARG A 48 -11.84 -7.60 18.84
C ARG A 48 -12.15 -9.06 18.51
N SER A 49 -13.41 -9.46 18.65
CA SER A 49 -13.86 -10.85 18.50
C SER A 49 -14.28 -11.21 17.07
N ASP A 50 -14.50 -10.22 16.21
CA ASP A 50 -14.98 -10.42 14.85
C ASP A 50 -13.83 -10.20 13.85
N VAL A 51 -12.92 -11.17 13.80
CA VAL A 51 -11.70 -11.10 12.96
C VAL A 51 -12.02 -11.42 11.49
N ALA A 52 -13.22 -11.93 11.20
CA ALA A 52 -13.67 -12.30 9.87
C ALA A 52 -14.44 -11.16 9.19
N LEU A 53 -13.81 -9.98 9.10
CA LEU A 53 -14.35 -8.90 8.29
C LEU A 53 -14.17 -9.28 6.81
N SER A 54 -15.21 -9.89 6.24
CA SER A 54 -15.36 -9.98 4.79
C SER A 54 -15.22 -8.58 4.18
N GLN A 55 -14.84 -8.48 2.91
CA GLN A 55 -14.62 -7.23 2.15
C GLN A 55 -15.73 -6.15 2.28
N GLY A 56 -16.89 -6.47 2.87
CA GLY A 56 -17.99 -5.54 3.14
C GLY A 56 -18.04 -4.90 4.55
N CYS A 57 -17.16 -5.26 5.49
CA CYS A 57 -17.28 -4.78 6.89
C CYS A 57 -16.23 -3.72 7.31
N MET A 58 -15.36 -3.27 6.41
CA MET A 58 -14.49 -2.13 6.71
C MET A 58 -15.31 -0.84 6.74
N PRO A 59 -15.06 0.11 7.66
CA PRO A 59 -15.77 1.39 7.68
C PRO A 59 -15.67 2.06 6.30
N PHE A 60 -16.81 2.40 5.69
CA PHE A 60 -16.89 2.92 4.31
C PHE A 60 -15.88 4.06 4.04
N GLY A 61 -15.64 4.91 5.05
CA GLY A 61 -14.65 5.98 4.95
C GLY A 61 -13.22 5.49 4.69
N VAL A 62 -12.80 4.35 5.24
CA VAL A 62 -11.45 3.80 4.99
C VAL A 62 -11.28 3.46 3.52
N THR A 63 -12.23 2.73 2.93
CA THR A 63 -12.17 2.31 1.52
C THR A 63 -12.15 3.50 0.57
N SER A 64 -12.91 4.56 0.87
CA SER A 64 -12.91 5.80 0.07
C SER A 64 -11.58 6.55 0.17
N LEU A 65 -10.99 6.66 1.36
CA LEU A 65 -9.73 7.39 1.57
C LEU A 65 -8.55 6.68 0.87
N ILE A 66 -8.47 5.36 0.96
CA ILE A 66 -7.35 4.61 0.36
C ILE A 66 -7.48 4.44 -1.17
N ALA A 67 -8.68 4.66 -1.74
CA ALA A 67 -8.94 4.38 -3.15
C ALA A 67 -7.98 5.12 -4.10
N ARG A 68 -7.63 6.37 -3.79
CA ARG A 68 -6.75 7.20 -4.62
C ARG A 68 -5.27 6.76 -4.62
N TYR A 69 -4.88 5.92 -3.65
CA TYR A 69 -3.52 5.41 -3.52
C TYR A 69 -3.34 4.03 -4.14
N ARG A 70 -4.43 3.37 -4.56
CA ARG A 70 -4.33 2.08 -5.21
C ARG A 70 -3.80 2.28 -6.64
N PRO A 71 -2.69 1.61 -7.01
CA PRO A 71 -2.15 1.71 -8.35
C PRO A 71 -3.18 1.14 -9.34
N VAL A 72 -3.68 1.99 -10.23
CA VAL A 72 -4.55 1.57 -11.33
C VAL A 72 -3.66 0.98 -12.42
N ARG A 73 -3.68 -0.35 -12.52
CA ARG A 73 -2.93 -1.07 -13.56
C ARG A 73 -3.84 -1.26 -14.76
N MET A 74 -3.53 -0.58 -15.86
CA MET A 74 -4.14 -0.80 -17.17
C MET A 74 -3.10 -1.43 -18.08
N GLY A 75 -3.29 -2.71 -18.41
CA GLY A 75 -2.41 -3.47 -19.30
C GLY A 75 -3.15 -4.67 -19.88
N LEU A 76 -2.66 -5.23 -20.99
CA LEU A 76 -3.16 -6.50 -21.53
C LEU A 76 -2.46 -7.67 -20.81
N GLY A 77 -3.17 -8.35 -19.91
CA GLY A 77 -2.72 -9.60 -19.28
C GLY A 77 -2.79 -9.59 -17.75
N ALA A 78 -3.43 -10.63 -17.20
CA ALA A 78 -3.29 -11.04 -15.80
C ALA A 78 -2.07 -11.95 -15.64
#